data_AF-A0A957WKV8-F1
#
_entry.id   AF-A0A957WKV8-F1
#
_cell.length_a   1.000
_cell.length_b   1.000
_cell.length_c   1.000
_cell.angle_alpha   90.00
_cell.angle_beta   90.00
_cell.angle_gamma   90.00
#
_symmetry.space_group_name_H-M   'P 1'
#
loop_
_entity.id
_entity.type
_entity.pdbx_description
1 polymer ?
#
loop_
_entity_poly.entity_id
_entity_poly.type
_entity_poly.pdbx_seq_one_letter_code
_entity_poly.pdbx_strand_id
1 'polypeptide(L)'
;MPTTKNESPLPDLRPRLATMGRYLRLRDGLRLVARTLWLAMLVVVLVELAARTWPMANRHLWALVPLGVWLLGVLLYTWLRPLSLYAVARRLDAELHLKDRLATALELQDSDRPDPLAFYPRQLADAAAVARQLKPGALDWQVSRQKLGWAAAVATVALPLVFLPNPMDAILAQRAAVQVAAQQQAEAIRAARDEMESTTDPTSEERAQALAELERLMAALAANPGDLDQALADLAKTQAQLRELQSPAATARQSALDQLAAQLTALSQGESQAS
;
A
#
# COMPACT_ATOMS: atom_id res chain seq x y z
N MET A 1 -31.53 -48.15 -42.06
CA MET A 1 -30.27 -47.42 -42.27
C MET A 1 -30.04 -46.48 -41.09
N PRO A 2 -29.11 -46.77 -40.18
CA PRO A 2 -28.78 -45.85 -39.10
C PRO A 2 -27.82 -44.76 -39.61
N THR A 3 -28.19 -43.51 -39.35
CA THR A 3 -27.35 -42.32 -39.56
C THR A 3 -26.20 -42.33 -38.56
N THR A 4 -25.00 -42.72 -39.00
CA THR A 4 -23.78 -42.54 -38.23
C THR A 4 -23.46 -41.05 -38.19
N LYS A 5 -23.81 -40.44 -37.05
CA LYS A 5 -23.34 -39.13 -36.62
C LYS A 5 -21.82 -39.10 -36.81
N ASN A 6 -21.31 -38.19 -37.65
CA ASN A 6 -19.89 -37.91 -37.80
C ASN A 6 -19.34 -37.47 -36.43
N GLU A 7 -18.91 -38.41 -35.60
CA GLU A 7 -18.08 -38.13 -34.44
C GLU A 7 -16.67 -37.89 -34.96
N SER A 8 -16.34 -36.63 -35.23
CA SER A 8 -14.98 -36.20 -35.54
C SER A 8 -14.04 -36.71 -34.44
N PRO A 9 -13.02 -37.53 -34.72
CA PRO A 9 -12.22 -38.22 -33.71
C PRO A 9 -11.24 -37.33 -32.91
N LEU A 10 -11.39 -36.00 -32.94
CA LEU A 10 -10.36 -35.05 -32.50
C LEU A 10 -10.81 -33.89 -31.58
N PRO A 11 -11.74 -34.05 -30.63
CA PRO A 11 -12.09 -33.00 -29.67
C PRO A 11 -11.02 -32.77 -28.57
N ASP A 12 -10.06 -33.68 -28.40
CA ASP A 12 -9.18 -33.70 -27.21
C ASP A 12 -7.94 -32.80 -27.26
N LEU A 13 -7.53 -32.31 -28.44
CA LEU A 13 -6.27 -31.55 -28.58
C LEU A 13 -6.36 -30.13 -27.99
N ARG A 14 -7.38 -29.36 -28.40
CA ARG A 14 -7.61 -27.97 -27.94
C ARG A 14 -7.75 -27.83 -26.42
N PRO A 15 -8.58 -28.63 -25.70
CA PRO A 15 -8.73 -28.49 -24.25
C PRO A 15 -7.45 -28.85 -23.48
N ARG A 16 -6.66 -29.81 -23.98
CA ARG A 16 -5.34 -30.17 -23.42
C ARG A 16 -4.34 -29.04 -23.58
N LEU A 17 -4.25 -28.46 -24.78
CA LEU A 17 -3.39 -27.29 -25.05
C LEU A 17 -3.82 -26.06 -24.24
N ALA A 18 -5.12 -25.83 -24.06
CA ALA A 18 -5.64 -24.74 -23.22
C ALA A 18 -5.23 -24.90 -21.75
N THR A 19 -5.31 -26.12 -21.21
CA THR A 19 -4.84 -26.43 -19.84
C THR A 19 -3.35 -26.20 -19.70
N MET A 20 -2.54 -26.64 -20.67
CA MET A 20 -1.10 -26.39 -20.68
C MET A 20 -0.76 -24.90 -20.85
N GLY A 21 -1.55 -24.16 -21.62
CA GLY A 21 -1.45 -22.71 -21.75
C GLY A 21 -1.62 -21.99 -20.41
N ARG A 22 -2.57 -22.43 -19.56
CA ARG A 22 -2.73 -21.88 -18.20
C ARG A 22 -1.50 -22.14 -17.33
N TYR A 23 -0.93 -23.35 -17.39
CA TYR A 23 0.28 -23.70 -16.65
C TYR A 23 1.51 -22.89 -17.11
N LEU A 24 1.71 -22.74 -18.42
CA LEU A 24 2.79 -21.93 -18.98
C LEU A 24 2.67 -20.45 -18.55
N ARG A 25 1.45 -19.91 -18.52
CA ARG A 25 1.18 -18.55 -18.02
C ARG A 25 1.52 -18.38 -16.54
N LEU A 26 1.11 -19.33 -15.70
CA LEU A 26 1.47 -19.33 -14.28
C LEU A 26 2.97 -19.41 -14.07
N ARG A 27 3.66 -20.29 -14.83
CA ARG A 27 5.12 -20.43 -14.77
C ARG A 27 5.83 -19.14 -15.20
N ASP A 28 5.40 -18.51 -16.28
CA ASP A 28 5.97 -17.25 -16.75
C ASP A 28 5.70 -16.09 -15.77
N GLY A 29 4.51 -16.07 -15.16
CA GLY A 29 4.18 -15.16 -14.08
C GLY A 29 5.10 -15.33 -12.87
N LEU A 30 5.32 -16.57 -12.43
CA LEU A 30 6.21 -16.84 -11.29
C LEU A 30 7.68 -16.53 -11.60
N ARG A 31 8.12 -16.73 -12.86
CA ARG A 31 9.44 -16.28 -13.30
C ARG A 31 9.55 -14.76 -13.31
N LEU A 32 8.49 -14.04 -13.71
CA LEU A 32 8.46 -12.58 -13.67
C LEU A 32 8.53 -12.08 -12.23
N VAL A 33 7.71 -12.64 -11.33
CA VAL A 33 7.76 -12.41 -9.87
C VAL A 33 9.19 -12.57 -9.36
N ALA A 34 9.82 -13.73 -9.57
CA ALA A 34 11.17 -13.98 -9.10
C ALA A 34 12.22 -13.01 -9.70
N ARG A 35 11.97 -12.49 -10.90
CA ARG A 35 12.87 -11.56 -11.60
C ARG A 35 12.70 -10.11 -11.16
N THR A 36 11.52 -9.69 -10.74
CA THR A 36 11.19 -8.28 -10.44
C THR A 36 10.93 -8.03 -8.95
N LEU A 37 10.84 -9.07 -8.13
CA LEU A 37 10.61 -8.96 -6.68
C LEU A 37 11.67 -8.10 -6.00
N TRP A 38 12.94 -8.26 -6.35
CA TRP A 38 14.03 -7.45 -5.79
C TRP A 38 13.82 -5.94 -6.02
N LEU A 39 13.20 -5.57 -7.14
CA LEU A 39 12.96 -4.17 -7.50
C LEU A 39 11.83 -3.57 -6.66
N ALA A 40 10.77 -4.35 -6.40
CA ALA A 40 9.73 -3.97 -5.45
C ALA A 40 10.27 -3.84 -4.02
N MET A 41 11.07 -4.82 -3.58
CA MET A 41 11.70 -4.79 -2.27
C MET A 41 12.67 -3.62 -2.10
N LEU A 42 13.41 -3.26 -3.15
CA LEU A 42 14.29 -2.09 -3.15
C LEU A 42 13.48 -0.81 -2.92
N VAL A 43 12.33 -0.66 -3.58
CA VAL A 43 11.44 0.49 -3.37
C VAL A 43 10.92 0.53 -1.93
N VAL A 44 10.55 -0.62 -1.34
CA VAL A 44 10.16 -0.68 0.08
C VAL A 44 11.29 -0.20 0.97
N VAL A 45 12.53 -0.65 0.75
CA VAL A 45 13.70 -0.19 1.51
C VAL A 45 13.89 1.32 1.39
N LEU A 46 13.72 1.88 0.19
CA LEU A 46 13.84 3.33 -0.03
C LEU A 46 12.73 4.12 0.71
N VAL A 47 11.49 3.62 0.69
CA VAL A 47 10.37 4.23 1.43
C VAL A 47 10.62 4.17 2.93
N GLU A 48 11.09 3.04 3.44
CA GLU A 48 11.44 2.86 4.86
C GLU A 48 12.61 3.79 5.28
N LEU A 49 13.59 3.98 4.41
CA LEU A 49 14.69 4.91 4.66
C LEU A 49 14.21 6.37 4.67
N ALA A 50 13.31 6.73 3.75
CA ALA A 50 12.69 8.05 3.70
C ALA A 50 11.75 8.30 4.89
N ALA A 51 11.05 7.28 5.37
CA ALA A 51 10.19 7.36 6.56
C ALA A 51 10.97 7.55 7.88
N ARG A 52 12.29 7.31 7.86
CA ARG A 52 13.17 7.66 8.99
C ARG A 52 13.56 9.13 8.97
N THR A 53 13.61 9.77 7.80
CA THR A 53 14.00 11.18 7.67
C THR A 53 12.80 12.12 7.65
N TRP A 54 11.63 11.64 7.24
CA TRP A 54 10.38 12.40 7.25
C TRP A 54 9.32 11.78 8.16
N PRO A 55 8.77 12.54 9.11
CA PRO A 55 7.65 12.09 9.94
C PRO A 55 6.39 11.96 9.07
N MET A 56 6.18 10.77 8.52
CA MET A 56 5.01 10.43 7.71
C MET A 56 4.04 9.61 8.56
N ALA A 57 2.84 10.14 8.76
CA ALA A 57 1.74 9.37 9.34
C ALA A 57 1.41 8.16 8.43
N ASN A 58 1.02 7.03 9.04
CA ASN A 58 0.64 5.78 8.35
C ASN A 58 1.77 5.08 7.55
N ARG A 59 2.97 4.96 8.13
CA ARG A 59 4.13 4.23 7.58
C ARG A 59 3.78 2.89 6.91
N HIS A 60 2.97 2.06 7.59
CA HIS A 60 2.62 0.72 7.09
C HIS A 60 1.85 0.74 5.77
N LEU A 61 0.97 1.73 5.55
CA LEU A 61 0.25 1.87 4.28
C LEU A 61 1.20 2.24 3.16
N TRP A 62 2.12 3.18 3.40
CA TRP A 62 3.13 3.58 2.42
C TRP A 62 4.13 2.48 2.09
N ALA A 63 4.47 1.61 3.04
CA ALA A 63 5.30 0.43 2.78
C ALA A 63 4.55 -0.62 1.92
N LEU A 64 3.23 -0.75 2.08
CA LEU A 64 2.41 -1.71 1.33
C LEU A 64 2.06 -1.24 -0.08
N VAL A 65 1.96 0.07 -0.33
CA VAL A 65 1.58 0.62 -1.64
C VAL A 65 2.51 0.14 -2.78
N PRO A 66 3.85 0.24 -2.69
CA PRO A 66 4.75 -0.24 -3.73
C PRO A 66 4.58 -1.74 -4.00
N LEU A 67 4.38 -2.53 -2.95
CA LEU A 67 4.20 -3.98 -3.06
C LEU A 67 2.87 -4.30 -3.76
N GLY A 68 1.79 -3.61 -3.39
CA GLY A 68 0.48 -3.76 -4.01
C GLY A 68 0.46 -3.35 -5.47
N VAL A 69 1.04 -2.20 -5.81
CA VAL A 69 1.17 -1.72 -7.20
C VAL A 69 2.00 -2.68 -8.04
N TRP A 70 3.10 -3.19 -7.50
CA TRP A 70 3.93 -4.19 -8.18
C TRP A 70 3.18 -5.50 -8.41
N LEU A 71 2.48 -6.02 -7.40
CA LEU A 71 1.72 -7.26 -7.51
C LEU A 71 0.61 -7.12 -8.55
N LEU A 72 -0.10 -6.00 -8.53
CA LEU A 72 -1.15 -5.69 -9.49
C LEU A 72 -0.58 -5.55 -10.90
N GLY A 73 0.58 -4.92 -11.07
CA GLY A 73 1.28 -4.82 -12.35
C GLY A 73 1.68 -6.18 -12.92
N VAL A 74 2.21 -7.09 -12.07
CA VAL A 74 2.54 -8.46 -12.48
C VAL A 74 1.29 -9.26 -12.84
N LEU A 75 0.23 -9.16 -12.04
CA LEU A 75 -1.05 -9.82 -12.31
C LEU A 75 -1.67 -9.32 -13.62
N LEU A 76 -1.69 -8.00 -13.82
CA LEU A 76 -2.21 -7.37 -15.02
C LEU A 76 -1.39 -7.77 -16.25
N TYR A 77 -0.05 -7.77 -16.16
CA TYR A 77 0.82 -8.20 -17.25
C TYR A 77 0.59 -9.67 -17.64
N THR A 78 0.46 -10.57 -16.66
CA THR A 78 0.21 -12.00 -16.89
C THR A 78 -1.22 -12.27 -17.38
N TRP A 79 -2.17 -11.41 -17.03
CA TRP A 79 -3.55 -11.49 -17.49
C TRP A 79 -3.72 -10.94 -18.92
N LEU A 80 -3.14 -9.77 -19.23
CA LEU A 80 -3.23 -9.07 -20.51
C LEU A 80 -2.44 -9.71 -21.65
N ARG A 81 -1.56 -10.68 -21.37
CA ARG A 81 -0.88 -11.46 -22.41
C ARG A 81 -1.49 -12.85 -22.57
N PRO A 82 -2.65 -12.99 -23.26
CA PRO A 82 -3.15 -14.30 -23.63
C PRO A 82 -2.16 -14.96 -24.61
N LEU A 83 -1.75 -16.19 -24.30
CA LEU A 83 -1.01 -17.01 -25.25
C LEU A 83 -2.01 -17.65 -26.22
N SER A 84 -1.80 -17.46 -27.52
CA SER A 84 -2.58 -18.18 -28.53
C SER A 84 -2.30 -19.69 -28.45
N LEU A 85 -3.29 -20.51 -28.80
CA LEU A 85 -3.12 -21.98 -28.80
C LEU A 85 -1.95 -22.42 -29.70
N TYR A 86 -1.74 -21.71 -30.81
CA TYR A 86 -0.59 -21.93 -31.70
C TYR A 86 0.74 -21.61 -31.03
N ALA A 87 0.84 -20.50 -30.30
CA ALA A 87 2.04 -20.16 -29.54
C ALA A 87 2.32 -21.17 -28.41
N VAL A 88 1.26 -21.71 -27.77
CA VAL A 88 1.38 -22.79 -26.79
C VAL A 88 1.92 -24.06 -27.45
N ALA A 89 1.34 -24.48 -28.58
CA ALA A 89 1.75 -25.67 -29.31
C ALA A 89 3.22 -25.60 -29.74
N ARG A 90 3.63 -24.51 -30.41
CA ARG A 90 5.04 -24.29 -30.80
C ARG A 90 6.00 -24.29 -29.63
N ARG A 91 5.61 -23.70 -28.50
CA ARG A 91 6.48 -23.63 -27.32
C ARG A 91 6.63 -24.99 -26.64
N LEU A 92 5.55 -25.76 -26.56
CA LEU A 92 5.61 -27.14 -26.09
C LEU A 92 6.43 -28.03 -27.03
N ASP A 93 6.29 -27.84 -28.34
CA ASP A 93 7.08 -28.57 -29.33
C ASP A 93 8.59 -28.27 -29.19
N ALA A 94 8.95 -27.02 -28.93
CA ALA A 94 10.34 -26.62 -28.68
C ALA A 94 10.89 -27.13 -27.33
N GLU A 95 10.13 -26.99 -26.23
CA GLU A 95 10.59 -27.42 -24.90
C GLU A 95 10.66 -28.95 -24.78
N LEU A 96 9.77 -29.68 -25.44
CA LEU A 96 9.68 -31.15 -25.38
C LEU A 96 10.28 -31.85 -26.61
N HIS A 97 10.92 -31.10 -27.51
CA HIS A 97 11.56 -31.60 -28.73
C HIS A 97 10.63 -32.44 -29.63
N LEU A 98 9.35 -32.05 -29.73
CA LEU A 98 8.32 -32.80 -30.46
C LEU A 98 8.31 -32.55 -31.98
N LYS A 99 9.25 -31.76 -32.52
CA LYS A 99 9.42 -31.49 -33.96
C LYS A 99 8.14 -30.96 -34.63
N ASP A 100 7.53 -29.94 -34.04
CA ASP A 100 6.34 -29.24 -34.55
C ASP A 100 5.07 -30.09 -34.73
N ARG A 101 5.01 -31.29 -34.11
CA ARG A 101 3.85 -32.18 -34.21
C ARG A 101 2.56 -31.55 -33.71
N LEU A 102 2.61 -30.77 -32.63
CA LEU A 102 1.42 -30.12 -32.07
C LEU A 102 1.02 -28.89 -32.88
N ALA A 103 1.99 -28.08 -33.31
CA ALA A 103 1.74 -26.89 -34.14
C ALA A 103 1.14 -27.27 -35.51
N THR A 104 1.72 -28.29 -36.16
CA THR A 104 1.26 -28.81 -37.46
C THR A 104 -0.16 -29.38 -37.34
N ALA A 105 -0.44 -30.16 -36.29
CA ALA A 105 -1.78 -30.71 -36.06
C ALA A 105 -2.86 -29.63 -35.84
N LEU A 106 -2.49 -28.51 -35.19
CA LEU A 106 -3.40 -27.39 -35.00
C LEU A 106 -3.66 -26.64 -36.31
N GLU A 107 -2.62 -26.41 -37.12
CA GLU A 107 -2.72 -25.78 -38.44
C GLU A 107 -3.56 -26.62 -39.41
N LEU A 108 -3.39 -27.95 -39.39
CA LEU A 108 -4.22 -28.89 -40.16
C LEU A 108 -5.68 -28.94 -39.68
N GLN A 109 -5.96 -28.63 -38.42
CA GLN A 109 -7.32 -28.57 -37.88
C GLN A 109 -8.01 -27.23 -38.22
N ASP A 110 -7.26 -26.14 -38.30
CA ASP A 110 -7.78 -24.81 -38.67
C ASP A 110 -7.85 -24.60 -40.19
N SER A 111 -7.10 -25.38 -40.97
CA SER A 111 -7.16 -25.34 -42.43
C SER A 111 -8.40 -26.08 -42.94
N ASP A 112 -9.41 -25.35 -43.38
CA ASP A 112 -10.66 -25.88 -43.99
C ASP A 112 -10.46 -26.46 -45.41
N ARG A 113 -9.21 -26.80 -45.74
CA ARG A 113 -8.83 -27.35 -47.04
C ARG A 113 -8.94 -28.87 -46.98
N PRO A 114 -9.79 -29.50 -47.80
CA PRO A 114 -9.79 -30.94 -47.96
C PRO A 114 -8.47 -31.35 -48.64
N ASP A 115 -7.47 -31.68 -47.83
CA ASP A 115 -6.17 -32.10 -48.35
C ASP A 115 -6.30 -33.53 -48.95
N PRO A 116 -5.80 -33.81 -50.17
CA PRO A 116 -6.04 -35.07 -50.89
C PRO A 116 -5.42 -36.33 -50.30
N LEU A 117 -4.73 -36.22 -49.16
CA LEU A 117 -3.85 -37.26 -48.63
C LEU A 117 -4.50 -38.02 -47.46
N ALA A 118 -4.67 -39.34 -47.62
CA ALA A 118 -5.18 -40.29 -46.62
C ALA A 118 -4.35 -40.36 -45.30
N PHE A 119 -3.30 -39.55 -45.16
CA PHE A 119 -2.43 -39.47 -43.98
C PHE A 119 -2.95 -38.48 -42.92
N TYR A 120 -3.91 -37.62 -43.26
CA TYR A 120 -4.53 -36.63 -42.36
C TYR A 120 -5.01 -37.21 -41.00
N PRO A 121 -5.83 -38.29 -40.96
CA PRO A 121 -6.33 -38.80 -39.68
C PRO A 121 -5.23 -39.45 -38.82
N ARG A 122 -4.17 -40.00 -39.45
CA ARG A 122 -3.07 -40.65 -38.72
C ARG A 122 -2.17 -39.62 -38.03
N GLN A 123 -1.86 -38.50 -38.69
CA GLN A 123 -1.06 -37.43 -38.09
C GLN A 123 -1.78 -36.75 -36.92
N LEU A 124 -3.09 -36.53 -37.06
CA LEU A 124 -3.90 -35.97 -35.97
C LEU A 124 -4.04 -36.94 -34.79
N ALA A 125 -4.19 -38.25 -35.06
CA ALA A 125 -4.21 -39.27 -34.01
C ALA A 125 -2.87 -39.37 -33.26
N ASP A 126 -1.73 -39.26 -33.95
CA ASP A 126 -0.40 -39.21 -33.33
C ASP A 126 -0.26 -37.98 -32.43
N ALA A 127 -0.60 -36.79 -32.93
CA ALA A 127 -0.56 -35.55 -32.16
C ALA A 127 -1.49 -35.59 -30.93
N ALA A 128 -2.69 -36.18 -31.06
CA ALA A 128 -3.61 -36.38 -29.94
C ALA A 128 -3.08 -37.41 -28.91
N ALA A 129 -2.34 -38.43 -29.34
CA ALA A 129 -1.68 -39.37 -28.43
C ALA A 129 -0.55 -38.67 -27.63
N VAL A 130 0.29 -37.88 -28.31
CA VAL A 130 1.33 -37.06 -27.66
C VAL A 130 0.71 -36.05 -26.69
N ALA A 131 -0.37 -35.35 -27.09
CA ALA A 131 -1.04 -34.38 -26.25
C ALA A 131 -1.67 -34.99 -24.97
N ARG A 132 -2.08 -36.25 -25.02
CA ARG A 132 -2.59 -36.98 -23.85
C ARG A 132 -1.50 -37.32 -22.83
N GLN A 133 -0.25 -37.43 -23.27
CA GLN A 133 0.90 -37.75 -22.43
C GLN A 133 1.58 -36.50 -21.82
N LEU A 134 1.22 -35.30 -22.29
CA LEU A 134 1.70 -34.03 -21.73
C LEU A 134 1.36 -33.92 -20.23
N LYS A 135 2.40 -33.82 -19.41
CA LYS A 135 2.29 -33.55 -17.97
C LYS A 135 2.91 -32.19 -17.64
N PRO A 136 2.31 -31.38 -16.75
CA PRO A 136 2.85 -30.05 -16.40
C PRO A 136 4.28 -30.12 -15.83
N GLY A 137 4.61 -31.20 -15.12
CA GLY A 137 5.94 -31.42 -14.53
C GLY A 137 7.06 -31.80 -15.51
N ALA A 138 6.74 -32.05 -16.79
CA ALA A 138 7.75 -32.35 -17.82
C ALA A 138 8.46 -31.08 -18.35
N LEU A 139 8.02 -29.90 -17.90
CA LEU A 139 8.53 -28.61 -18.33
C LEU A 139 9.59 -28.10 -17.35
N ASP A 140 10.80 -27.81 -17.85
CA ASP A 140 11.93 -27.44 -17.00
C ASP A 140 11.70 -26.13 -16.22
N TRP A 141 11.84 -26.22 -14.90
CA TRP A 141 11.73 -25.08 -13.99
C TRP A 141 13.08 -24.35 -13.85
N GLN A 142 13.38 -23.47 -14.81
CA GLN A 142 14.58 -22.63 -14.74
C GLN A 142 14.28 -21.30 -14.03
N VAL A 143 14.48 -21.26 -12.71
CA VAL A 143 14.53 -20.00 -11.96
C VAL A 143 15.98 -19.61 -11.72
N SER A 144 16.32 -18.37 -12.08
CA SER A 144 17.68 -17.85 -11.91
C SER A 144 18.00 -17.66 -10.42
N ARG A 145 18.83 -18.55 -9.87
CA ARG A 145 19.30 -18.50 -8.47
C ARG A 145 19.96 -17.17 -8.12
N GLN A 146 20.65 -16.55 -9.08
CA GLN A 146 21.29 -15.24 -8.91
C GLN A 146 20.27 -14.14 -8.57
N LYS A 147 19.12 -14.13 -9.23
CA LYS A 147 18.07 -13.12 -8.99
C LYS A 147 17.33 -13.40 -7.69
N LEU A 148 17.16 -14.67 -7.34
CA LEU A 148 16.67 -15.07 -6.03
C LEU A 148 17.63 -14.62 -4.91
N GLY A 149 18.93 -14.71 -5.15
CA GLY A 149 19.98 -14.21 -4.25
C GLY A 149 19.87 -12.71 -4.01
N TRP A 150 19.64 -11.91 -5.05
CA TRP A 150 19.38 -10.47 -4.89
C TRP A 150 18.11 -10.19 -4.10
N ALA A 151 17.01 -10.90 -4.40
CA ALA A 151 15.77 -10.75 -3.64
C ALA A 151 15.97 -11.11 -2.15
N ALA A 152 16.70 -12.19 -1.86
CA ALA A 152 17.05 -12.59 -0.51
C ALA A 152 17.93 -11.55 0.20
N ALA A 153 18.94 -11.02 -0.49
CA ALA A 153 19.81 -9.98 0.07
C ALA A 153 19.04 -8.72 0.44
N VAL A 154 18.15 -8.25 -0.43
CA VAL A 154 17.28 -7.09 -0.14
C VAL A 154 16.31 -7.42 1.00
N ALA A 155 15.78 -8.64 1.06
CA ALA A 155 14.91 -9.06 2.16
C ALA A 155 15.63 -9.05 3.52
N THR A 156 16.89 -9.48 3.55
CA THR A 156 17.73 -9.42 4.77
C THR A 156 17.93 -8.00 5.27
N VAL A 157 17.93 -6.99 4.39
CA VAL A 157 18.00 -5.57 4.79
C VAL A 157 16.61 -5.02 5.14
N ALA A 158 15.57 -5.37 4.40
CA ALA A 158 14.22 -4.88 4.62
C ALA A 158 13.64 -5.36 5.95
N LEU A 159 13.83 -6.64 6.30
CA LEU A 159 13.31 -7.22 7.54
C LEU A 159 13.69 -6.42 8.79
N PRO A 160 14.98 -6.20 9.09
CA PRO A 160 15.36 -5.45 10.27
C PRO A 160 14.86 -4.00 10.21
N LEU A 161 14.78 -3.38 9.03
CA LEU A 161 14.25 -2.01 8.91
C LEU A 161 12.77 -1.92 9.33
N VAL A 162 11.97 -2.93 9.01
CA VAL A 162 10.54 -3.01 9.41
C VAL A 162 10.40 -3.27 10.92
N PHE A 163 11.24 -4.12 11.49
CA PHE A 163 11.17 -4.47 12.92
C PHE A 163 11.88 -3.48 13.85
N LEU A 164 12.82 -2.67 13.34
CA LEU A 164 13.50 -1.69 14.17
C LEU A 164 12.54 -0.53 14.49
N PRO A 165 12.37 -0.17 15.77
CA PRO A 165 11.56 0.97 16.17
C PRO A 165 12.07 2.24 15.47
N ASN A 166 11.15 3.00 14.84
CA ASN A 166 11.51 4.23 14.16
C ASN A 166 11.47 5.37 15.19
N PRO A 167 12.56 6.16 15.36
CA PRO A 167 12.55 7.29 16.29
C PRO A 167 11.47 8.33 15.95
N MET A 168 11.01 8.40 14.69
CA MET A 168 9.94 9.32 14.30
C MET A 168 8.57 8.92 14.85
N ASP A 169 8.37 7.67 15.25
CA ASP A 169 7.10 7.22 15.84
C ASP A 169 6.89 7.89 17.21
N ALA A 170 7.96 8.10 17.99
CA ALA A 170 7.92 8.83 19.26
C ALA A 170 7.55 10.31 19.05
N ILE A 171 8.11 10.96 18.02
CA ILE A 171 7.79 12.36 17.69
C ILE A 171 6.33 12.50 17.26
N LEU A 172 5.81 11.55 16.48
CA LEU A 172 4.40 11.55 16.09
C LEU A 172 3.47 11.32 17.28
N ALA A 173 3.83 10.43 18.21
CA ALA A 173 3.09 10.22 19.45
C ALA A 173 3.07 11.49 20.32
N GLN A 174 4.22 12.14 20.47
CA GLN A 174 4.35 13.41 21.19
C GLN A 174 3.45 14.49 20.57
N ARG A 175 3.49 14.66 19.24
CA ARG A 175 2.64 15.64 18.54
C ARG A 175 1.15 15.35 18.73
N ALA A 176 0.76 14.08 18.68
CA ALA A 176 -0.62 13.68 18.93
C ALA A 176 -1.04 13.98 20.39
N ALA A 177 -0.16 13.73 21.36
CA ALA A 177 -0.42 14.06 22.77
C ALA A 177 -0.57 15.58 22.98
N VAL A 178 0.29 16.39 22.36
CA VAL A 178 0.20 17.86 22.38
C VAL A 178 -1.11 18.33 21.74
N GLN A 179 -1.50 17.76 20.61
CA GLN A 179 -2.75 18.11 19.93
C GLN A 179 -3.98 17.79 20.78
N VAL A 180 -4.02 16.61 21.41
CA VAL A 180 -5.12 16.21 22.32
C VAL A 180 -5.18 17.14 23.54
N ALA A 181 -4.04 17.44 24.15
CA ALA A 181 -3.98 18.37 25.28
C ALA A 181 -4.44 19.77 24.89
N ALA A 182 -3.99 20.30 23.74
CA ALA A 182 -4.41 21.60 23.22
C ALA A 182 -5.93 21.65 22.94
N GLN A 183 -6.52 20.54 22.46
CA GLN A 183 -7.98 20.46 22.23
C GLN A 183 -8.77 20.44 23.54
N GLN A 184 -8.41 19.58 24.50
CA GLN A 184 -9.05 19.54 25.83
C GLN A 184 -9.00 20.92 26.50
N GLN A 185 -7.90 21.62 26.26
CA GLN A 185 -7.70 22.93 26.81
C GLN A 185 -8.51 24.03 26.14
N ALA A 186 -8.66 24.00 24.81
CA ALA A 186 -9.56 24.88 24.10
C ALA A 186 -11.01 24.69 24.57
N GLU A 187 -11.40 23.47 24.93
CA GLU A 187 -12.70 23.19 25.55
C GLU A 187 -12.83 23.74 26.97
N ALA A 188 -11.79 23.63 27.80
CA ALA A 188 -11.79 24.24 29.14
C ALA A 188 -11.90 25.78 29.07
N ILE A 189 -11.21 26.41 28.12
CA ILE A 189 -11.33 27.86 27.86
C ILE A 189 -12.75 28.21 27.39
N ARG A 190 -13.36 27.37 26.53
CA ARG A 190 -14.76 27.54 26.09
C ARG A 190 -15.73 27.47 27.27
N ALA A 191 -15.59 26.49 28.15
CA ALA A 191 -16.45 26.36 29.33
C ALA A 191 -16.33 27.60 30.24
N ALA A 192 -15.11 28.09 30.46
CA ALA A 192 -14.89 29.32 31.23
C ALA A 192 -15.52 30.56 30.55
N ARG A 193 -15.44 30.66 29.22
CA ARG A 193 -16.11 31.72 28.42
C ARG A 193 -17.62 31.67 28.58
N ASP A 194 -18.22 30.50 28.49
CA ASP A 194 -19.69 30.33 28.54
C ASP A 194 -20.23 30.63 29.95
N GLU A 195 -19.51 30.21 30.99
CA GLU A 195 -19.81 30.59 32.38
C GLU A 195 -19.76 32.12 32.56
N MET A 196 -18.78 32.78 31.94
CA MET A 196 -18.72 34.24 31.93
C MET A 196 -19.96 34.83 31.27
N GLU A 197 -20.31 34.43 30.04
CA GLU A 197 -21.52 34.91 29.33
C GLU A 197 -22.80 34.77 30.15
N SER A 198 -22.92 33.72 30.98
CA SER A 198 -24.07 33.50 31.85
C SER A 198 -24.15 34.44 33.06
N THR A 199 -23.03 35.04 33.49
CA THR A 199 -22.99 35.93 34.66
C THR A 199 -23.34 37.37 34.26
N THR A 200 -24.47 37.83 34.79
CA THR A 200 -25.19 39.09 34.46
C THR A 200 -24.52 40.31 35.07
N ASP A 201 -23.53 40.89 34.38
CA ASP A 201 -23.07 42.27 34.65
C ASP A 201 -22.79 42.97 33.31
N PRO A 202 -23.09 44.28 33.17
CA PRO A 202 -23.14 44.96 31.88
C PRO A 202 -21.77 44.98 31.20
N THR A 203 -21.83 44.63 29.91
CA THR A 203 -20.73 44.52 28.95
C THR A 203 -19.86 45.78 28.89
N SER A 204 -18.72 45.79 29.57
CA SER A 204 -17.64 46.73 29.26
C SER A 204 -16.97 46.34 27.94
N GLU A 205 -16.51 47.31 27.17
CA GLU A 205 -15.78 47.10 25.91
C GLU A 205 -14.54 46.20 26.12
N GLU A 206 -13.91 46.30 27.30
CA GLU A 206 -12.81 45.45 27.76
C GLU A 206 -13.19 43.97 27.85
N ARG A 207 -14.43 43.65 28.26
CA ARG A 207 -14.92 42.27 28.32
C ARG A 207 -15.08 41.67 26.92
N ALA A 208 -15.60 42.46 25.98
CA ALA A 208 -15.74 42.02 24.59
C ALA A 208 -14.36 41.75 23.96
N GLN A 209 -13.37 42.62 24.24
CA GLN A 209 -11.99 42.43 23.77
C GLN A 209 -11.34 41.19 24.38
N ALA A 210 -11.54 40.93 25.68
CA ALA A 210 -11.01 39.73 26.34
C ALA A 210 -11.63 38.44 25.78
N LEU A 211 -12.95 38.41 25.53
CA LEU A 211 -13.62 37.26 24.92
C LEU A 211 -13.10 36.98 23.51
N ALA A 212 -12.89 38.04 22.71
CA ALA A 212 -12.35 37.91 21.36
C ALA A 212 -10.92 37.33 21.35
N GLU A 213 -10.08 37.68 22.32
CA GLU A 213 -8.73 37.14 22.40
C GLU A 213 -8.71 35.68 22.86
N LEU A 214 -9.63 35.27 23.75
CA LEU A 214 -9.82 33.87 24.13
C LEU A 214 -10.32 33.03 22.94
N GLU A 215 -11.24 33.56 22.14
CA GLU A 215 -11.70 32.89 20.92
C GLU A 215 -10.56 32.71 19.89
N ARG A 216 -9.69 33.72 19.74
CA ARG A 216 -8.49 33.60 18.92
C ARG A 216 -7.55 32.51 19.43
N LEU A 217 -7.29 32.48 20.73
CA LEU A 217 -6.44 31.45 21.33
C LEU A 217 -7.02 30.05 21.12
N MET A 218 -8.33 29.86 21.33
CA MET A 218 -9.00 28.59 21.07
C MET A 218 -8.87 28.15 19.60
N ALA A 219 -9.06 29.08 18.66
CA ALA A 219 -8.90 28.80 17.24
C ALA A 219 -7.45 28.45 16.88
N ALA A 220 -6.46 29.14 17.46
CA ALA A 220 -5.05 28.87 17.26
C ALA A 220 -4.66 27.49 17.80
N LEU A 221 -5.09 27.14 19.02
CA LEU A 221 -4.86 25.83 19.63
C LEU A 221 -5.54 24.70 18.86
N ALA A 222 -6.76 24.91 18.35
CA ALA A 222 -7.47 23.92 17.55
C ALA A 222 -6.83 23.69 16.17
N ALA A 223 -6.25 24.75 15.57
CA ALA A 223 -5.56 24.67 14.29
C ALA A 223 -4.11 24.15 14.41
N ASN A 224 -3.57 24.05 15.63
CA ASN A 224 -2.19 23.64 15.85
C ASN A 224 -1.98 22.15 15.48
N PRO A 225 -1.00 21.82 14.62
CA PRO A 225 -0.70 20.44 14.21
C PRO A 225 -0.01 19.58 15.28
N GLY A 226 0.04 20.03 16.54
CA GLY A 226 0.76 19.37 17.65
C GLY A 226 2.16 19.94 17.91
N ASP A 227 2.42 21.17 17.48
CA ASP A 227 3.63 21.92 17.76
C ASP A 227 3.53 22.60 19.14
N LEU A 228 4.33 22.10 20.09
CA LEU A 228 4.36 22.59 21.46
C LEU A 228 4.84 24.04 21.56
N ASP A 229 5.90 24.39 20.84
CA ASP A 229 6.51 25.72 20.92
C ASP A 229 5.53 26.77 20.41
N GLN A 230 4.82 26.44 19.33
CA GLN A 230 3.76 27.30 18.81
C GLN A 230 2.59 27.45 19.80
N ALA A 231 2.15 26.36 20.44
CA ALA A 231 1.06 26.40 21.43
C ALA A 231 1.43 27.28 22.64
N LEU A 232 2.66 27.14 23.15
CA LEU A 232 3.17 27.96 24.25
C LEU A 232 3.33 29.44 23.85
N ALA A 233 3.77 29.71 22.63
CA ALA A 233 3.88 31.06 22.10
C ALA A 233 2.52 31.76 21.99
N ASP A 234 1.50 31.05 21.48
CA ASP A 234 0.13 31.58 21.38
C ASP A 234 -0.45 31.87 22.77
N LEU A 235 -0.26 30.97 23.75
CA LEU A 235 -0.65 31.20 25.14
C LEU A 235 0.03 32.43 25.76
N ALA A 236 1.35 32.55 25.61
CA ALA A 236 2.11 33.67 26.15
C ALA A 236 1.69 35.01 25.53
N LYS A 237 1.40 35.01 24.23
CA LYS A 237 0.89 36.19 23.51
C LYS A 237 -0.47 36.64 24.05
N THR A 238 -1.42 35.71 24.20
CA THR A 238 -2.73 36.01 24.78
C THR A 238 -2.62 36.50 26.22
N GLN A 239 -1.73 35.91 27.02
CA GLN A 239 -1.49 36.37 28.39
C GLN A 239 -0.96 37.81 28.43
N ALA A 240 -0.07 38.19 27.52
CA ALA A 240 0.45 39.55 27.40
C ALA A 240 -0.65 40.56 27.03
N GLN A 241 -1.52 40.21 26.07
CA GLN A 241 -2.65 41.06 25.67
C GLN A 241 -3.68 41.22 26.80
N LEU A 242 -3.95 40.14 27.56
CA LEU A 242 -4.85 40.21 28.72
C LEU A 242 -4.26 41.05 29.86
N ARG A 243 -2.93 41.10 30.01
CA ARG A 243 -2.24 41.99 30.98
C ARG A 243 -2.40 43.45 30.63
N GLU A 244 -2.32 43.80 29.34
CA GLU A 244 -2.46 45.18 28.87
C GLU A 244 -3.86 45.75 29.17
N LEU A 245 -4.88 44.89 29.20
CA LEU A 245 -6.26 45.27 29.55
C LEU A 245 -6.48 45.56 31.05
N GLN A 246 -5.47 45.40 31.93
CA GLN A 246 -5.44 45.79 33.36
C GLN A 246 -6.71 45.53 34.21
N SER A 247 -7.54 44.54 33.84
CA SER A 247 -8.79 44.27 34.56
C SER A 247 -8.56 43.40 35.82
N PRO A 248 -9.31 43.57 36.92
CA PRO A 248 -9.23 42.69 38.10
C PRO A 248 -9.48 41.22 37.75
N ALA A 249 -10.34 40.99 36.77
CA ALA A 249 -10.63 39.66 36.24
C ALA A 249 -9.48 39.09 35.37
N ALA A 250 -8.55 39.91 34.88
CA ALA A 250 -7.36 39.44 34.16
C ALA A 250 -6.38 38.69 35.09
N THR A 251 -6.34 39.02 36.38
CA THR A 251 -5.45 38.35 37.35
C THR A 251 -5.84 36.88 37.57
N ALA A 252 -7.14 36.59 37.72
CA ALA A 252 -7.63 35.22 37.84
C ALA A 252 -7.47 34.42 36.52
N ARG A 253 -7.53 35.09 35.37
CA ARG A 253 -7.28 34.46 34.06
C ARG A 253 -5.80 34.12 33.87
N GLN A 254 -4.90 34.96 34.36
CA GLN A 254 -3.46 34.69 34.27
C GLN A 254 -3.06 33.42 35.01
N SER A 255 -3.56 33.20 36.23
CA SER A 255 -3.23 31.97 36.96
C SER A 255 -3.76 30.72 36.25
N ALA A 256 -4.95 30.80 35.64
CA ALA A 256 -5.49 29.73 34.83
C ALA A 256 -4.61 29.45 33.61
N LEU A 257 -4.16 30.49 32.88
CA LEU A 257 -3.25 30.37 31.72
C LEU A 257 -1.83 29.90 32.12
N ASP A 258 -1.34 30.23 33.30
CA ASP A 258 -0.04 29.80 33.80
C ASP A 258 -0.06 28.29 34.16
N GLN A 259 -1.11 27.82 34.82
CA GLN A 259 -1.30 26.37 35.10
C GLN A 259 -1.37 25.56 33.81
N LEU A 260 -1.95 26.16 32.80
CA LEU A 260 -2.11 25.69 31.43
C LEU A 260 -0.77 25.48 30.74
N ALA A 261 0.08 26.52 30.75
CA ALA A 261 1.43 26.46 30.21
C ALA A 261 2.29 25.43 30.97
N ALA A 262 2.12 25.35 32.29
CA ALA A 262 2.80 24.36 33.12
C ALA A 262 2.38 22.92 32.77
N GLN A 263 1.10 22.66 32.51
CA GLN A 263 0.61 21.34 32.09
C GLN A 263 1.15 20.92 30.72
N LEU A 264 1.15 21.83 29.73
CA LEU A 264 1.74 21.56 28.41
C LEU A 264 3.25 21.32 28.49
N THR A 265 3.95 22.04 29.37
CA THR A 265 5.38 21.83 29.62
C THR A 265 5.64 20.51 30.35
N ALA A 266 4.77 20.11 31.27
CA ALA A 266 4.88 18.82 31.97
C ALA A 266 4.72 17.63 31.01
N LEU A 267 3.87 17.75 29.98
CA LEU A 267 3.71 16.73 28.94
C LEU A 267 4.99 16.50 28.13
N SER A 268 5.80 17.54 27.91
CA SER A 268 7.09 17.38 27.21
C SER A 268 8.16 16.72 28.09
N GLN A 269 8.11 16.96 29.40
CA GLN A 269 9.07 16.43 30.37
C GLN A 269 8.74 14.99 30.81
N GLY A 270 7.44 14.66 30.94
CA GLY A 270 6.97 13.36 31.40
C GLY A 270 7.34 12.19 30.49
N GLU A 271 7.39 12.39 29.17
CA GLU A 271 7.85 11.34 28.23
C GLU A 271 9.38 11.29 28.09
N SER A 272 10.10 12.39 28.33
CA SER A 272 11.58 12.39 28.34
C SER A 272 12.18 11.56 29.48
N GLN A 273 11.40 11.25 30.53
CA GLN A 273 11.83 10.39 31.64
C GLN A 273 11.40 8.92 31.47
N ALA A 274 10.57 8.62 30.47
CA ALA A 274 10.05 7.27 30.20
C ALA A 274 10.74 6.57 29.00
N SER A 275 11.69 7.24 28.33
CA SER A 275 12.56 6.70 27.27
C SER A 275 13.97 6.43 27.80
#